data_AF-A0A161WAI7-F1
#
_entry.id   AF-A0A161WAI7-F1
#
_cell.length_a   1.000
_cell.length_b   1.000
_cell.length_c   1.000
_cell.angle_alpha   90.00
_cell.angle_beta   90.00
_cell.angle_gamma   90.00
#
_symmetry.space_group_name_H-M   'P 1'
#
loop_
_entity.id
_entity.type
_entity.pdbx_description
1 polymer ?
#
loop_
_entity_poly.entity_id
_entity_poly.type
_entity_poly.pdbx_seq_one_letter_code
_entity_poly.pdbx_strand_id
1 'polypeptide(L)'
;MVNFLSLAPLKGLILAFCAAKVTQAGFLNDGCGFIDDGPQFTLRSDGSITTYCNDKICSTVTFTVINLNDCITNVFGDLQPKEEGQYGNFWKSCKDCRIEGTYIKCQCLKHDGSYKESSLNVDGIVFNWNGYLACHSQVSNCYPMLWQCKPKNWWPEGWRPSIVDTPCDIWQAAMMTPAELTLPPGLTLSTDLMSERRA
;
A
#
# COMPACT_ATOMS: atom_id res chain seq x y z
N MET A 1 25.18 38.66 61.85
CA MET A 1 26.05 37.79 61.04
C MET A 1 25.29 37.43 59.78
N VAL A 2 25.93 37.69 58.65
CA VAL A 2 25.38 37.60 57.30
C VAL A 2 25.23 36.14 56.88
N ASN A 3 24.16 35.79 56.18
CA ASN A 3 24.21 34.70 55.19
C ASN A 3 23.23 35.00 54.06
N PHE A 4 23.74 35.65 53.01
CA PHE A 4 23.08 35.74 51.72
C PHE A 4 23.23 34.39 51.02
N LEU A 5 22.12 33.66 50.88
CA LEU A 5 22.06 32.50 49.99
C LEU A 5 21.94 33.01 48.55
N SER A 6 23.01 32.80 47.78
CA SER A 6 23.10 33.07 46.35
C SER A 6 22.10 32.22 45.56
N LEU A 7 21.09 32.86 44.96
CA LEU A 7 20.23 32.24 43.94
C LEU A 7 21.01 32.13 42.62
N ALA A 8 21.40 30.91 42.24
CA ALA A 8 21.89 30.63 40.89
C ALA A 8 20.69 30.60 39.91
N PRO A 9 20.81 31.20 38.70
CA PRO A 9 19.75 31.14 37.71
C PRO A 9 19.74 29.73 37.08
N LEU A 10 18.67 28.98 37.33
CA LEU A 10 18.39 27.73 36.63
C LEU A 10 18.12 28.09 35.15
N LYS A 11 19.14 27.99 34.29
CA LYS A 11 18.96 28.05 32.84
C LYS A 11 18.10 26.86 32.41
N GLY A 12 16.80 27.09 32.28
CA GLY A 12 15.85 26.13 31.74
C GLY A 12 16.28 25.72 30.33
N LEU A 13 16.74 24.49 30.19
CA LEU A 13 16.98 23.86 28.91
C LEU A 13 15.62 23.44 28.35
N ILE A 14 15.04 24.26 27.46
CA ILE A 14 13.84 23.88 26.72
C ILE A 14 14.28 22.80 25.72
N LEU A 15 14.05 21.53 26.07
CA LEU A 15 14.15 20.41 25.15
C LEU A 15 13.02 20.53 24.12
N ALA A 16 13.34 21.05 22.94
CA ALA A 16 12.45 20.98 21.79
C ALA A 16 12.33 19.52 21.37
N PHE A 17 11.23 18.86 21.75
CA PHE A 17 10.83 17.59 21.17
C PHE A 17 10.41 17.85 19.73
N CYS A 18 11.33 17.68 18.79
CA CYS A 18 10.96 17.48 17.39
C CYS A 18 10.10 16.22 17.32
N ALA A 19 8.79 16.36 17.15
CA ALA A 19 7.92 15.24 16.82
C ALA A 19 8.36 14.71 15.45
N ALA A 20 9.22 13.70 15.45
CA ALA A 20 9.53 12.95 14.24
C ALA A 20 8.21 12.37 13.74
N LYS A 21 7.76 12.79 12.56
CA LYS A 21 6.62 12.17 11.89
C LYS A 21 7.02 10.73 11.61
N VAL A 22 6.39 9.77 12.29
CA VAL A 22 6.58 8.35 12.00
C VAL A 22 6.01 8.11 10.60
N THR A 23 6.89 7.94 9.61
CA THR A 23 6.49 7.52 8.27
C THR A 23 6.14 6.04 8.32
N GLN A 24 4.93 5.69 7.88
CA GLN A 24 4.55 4.28 7.73
C GLN A 24 5.49 3.60 6.74
N ALA A 25 5.86 2.34 7.01
CA ALA A 25 6.70 1.57 6.10
C ALA A 25 5.93 1.30 4.79
N GLY A 26 6.65 1.34 3.67
CA GLY A 26 6.13 0.91 2.39
C GLY A 26 5.80 -0.58 2.36
N PHE A 27 4.82 -0.96 1.56
CA PHE A 27 4.31 -2.34 1.52
C PHE A 27 5.40 -3.39 1.27
N LEU A 28 6.40 -3.10 0.43
CA LEU A 28 7.50 -4.03 0.14
C LEU A 28 8.47 -4.20 1.32
N ASN A 29 8.58 -3.15 2.13
CA ASN A 29 9.35 -3.19 3.38
C ASN A 29 8.53 -3.75 4.55
N ASP A 30 7.28 -4.14 4.31
CA ASP A 30 6.32 -4.52 5.33
C ASP A 30 5.62 -5.85 4.98
N GLY A 31 6.39 -6.78 4.41
CA GLY A 31 5.95 -8.16 4.19
C GLY A 31 5.03 -8.35 3.00
N CYS A 32 5.06 -7.47 2.01
CA CYS A 32 4.46 -7.71 0.70
C CYS A 32 5.53 -7.91 -0.38
N GLY A 33 5.17 -8.62 -1.44
CA GLY A 33 6.04 -8.84 -2.60
C GLY A 33 5.93 -10.25 -3.17
N PHE A 34 6.31 -10.41 -4.44
CA PHE A 34 6.71 -11.72 -4.97
C PHE A 34 8.17 -12.00 -4.58
N ILE A 35 8.47 -13.22 -4.16
CA ILE A 35 9.85 -13.66 -3.93
C ILE A 35 10.45 -14.08 -5.29
N ASP A 36 11.74 -13.74 -5.52
CA ASP A 36 12.60 -13.99 -6.71
C ASP A 36 12.72 -12.85 -7.76
N ASP A 37 13.62 -13.02 -8.75
CA ASP A 37 14.23 -12.07 -9.73
C ASP A 37 13.26 -11.24 -10.63
N GLY A 38 11.99 -11.13 -10.26
CA GLY A 38 10.93 -10.41 -10.97
C GLY A 38 10.47 -9.11 -10.29
N PRO A 39 9.50 -8.41 -10.90
CA PRO A 39 8.85 -7.25 -10.28
C PRO A 39 8.09 -7.69 -9.02
N GLN A 40 8.25 -6.95 -7.93
CA GLN A 40 7.68 -7.28 -6.61
C GLN A 40 6.12 -7.20 -6.57
N PHE A 41 5.51 -6.61 -7.59
CA PHE A 41 4.07 -6.49 -7.78
C PHE A 41 3.77 -6.33 -9.28
N THR A 42 2.53 -6.57 -9.68
CA THR A 42 2.09 -6.45 -11.08
C THR A 42 1.20 -5.23 -11.24
N LEU A 43 1.43 -4.42 -12.26
CA LEU A 43 0.51 -3.37 -12.70
C LEU A 43 -0.45 -3.95 -13.74
N ARG A 44 -1.74 -3.74 -13.52
CA ARG A 44 -2.82 -4.23 -14.38
C ARG A 44 -3.26 -3.16 -15.37
N SER A 45 -4.02 -3.58 -16.38
CA SER A 45 -4.52 -2.70 -17.46
C SER A 45 -5.60 -1.70 -17.02
N ASP A 46 -6.06 -1.76 -15.77
CA ASP A 46 -7.03 -0.85 -15.15
C ASP A 46 -6.38 0.16 -14.18
N GLY A 47 -5.05 0.10 -14.02
CA GLY A 47 -4.31 0.95 -13.10
C GLY A 47 -4.30 0.46 -11.66
N SER A 48 -4.78 -0.75 -11.40
CA SER A 48 -4.58 -1.43 -10.13
C SER A 48 -3.25 -2.18 -10.08
N ILE A 49 -2.74 -2.42 -8.87
CA ILE A 49 -1.61 -3.31 -8.64
C ILE A 49 -2.01 -4.51 -7.81
N THR A 50 -1.35 -5.63 -8.05
CA THR A 50 -1.54 -6.88 -7.31
C THR A 50 -0.22 -7.43 -6.79
N THR A 51 -0.27 -8.06 -5.61
CA THR A 51 0.87 -8.76 -5.00
C THR A 51 0.36 -9.72 -3.90
N TYR A 52 1.29 -10.39 -3.24
CA TYR A 52 1.04 -11.12 -2.01
C TYR A 52 1.50 -10.30 -0.81
N CYS A 53 0.74 -10.33 0.28
CA CYS A 53 1.07 -9.67 1.53
C CYS A 53 0.92 -10.62 2.71
N ASN A 54 1.83 -10.50 3.66
CA ASN A 54 1.74 -11.14 4.96
C ASN A 54 0.56 -10.53 5.73
N ASP A 55 -0.41 -11.37 6.03
CA ASP A 55 -1.43 -11.10 7.03
C ASP A 55 -0.80 -11.21 8.42
N LYS A 56 -0.69 -10.06 9.09
CA LYS A 56 -0.08 -9.92 10.42
C LYS A 56 -0.99 -10.41 11.56
N ILE A 57 -2.25 -10.72 11.28
CA ILE A 57 -3.23 -11.15 12.28
C ILE A 57 -3.27 -12.66 12.40
N CYS A 58 -3.39 -13.39 11.28
CA CYS A 58 -3.41 -14.85 11.28
C CYS A 58 -2.10 -15.49 10.83
N SER A 59 -1.07 -14.69 10.56
CA SER A 59 0.24 -15.17 10.10
C SER A 59 0.13 -16.05 8.85
N THR A 60 -0.68 -15.60 7.90
CA THR A 60 -0.83 -16.21 6.58
C THR A 60 -0.31 -15.26 5.49
N VAL A 61 -0.21 -15.74 4.25
CA VAL A 61 0.02 -14.89 3.07
C VAL A 61 -1.25 -14.85 2.25
N THR A 62 -1.65 -13.64 1.85
CA THR A 62 -2.86 -13.41 1.05
C THR A 62 -2.54 -12.69 -0.24
N PHE A 63 -3.32 -12.96 -1.28
CA PHE A 63 -3.32 -12.17 -2.51
C PHE A 63 -4.13 -10.90 -2.27
N THR A 64 -3.63 -9.77 -2.74
CA THR A 64 -4.28 -8.48 -2.54
C THR A 64 -4.14 -7.58 -3.76
N VAL A 65 -5.06 -6.63 -3.88
CA VAL A 65 -5.16 -5.69 -4.99
C VAL A 65 -5.41 -4.29 -4.44
N ILE A 66 -4.82 -3.27 -5.06
CA ILE A 66 -5.22 -1.89 -4.85
C ILE A 66 -5.35 -1.13 -6.14
N ASN A 67 -6.44 -0.38 -6.29
CA ASN A 67 -6.61 0.50 -7.42
C ASN A 67 -5.81 1.79 -7.18
N LEU A 68 -4.70 1.99 -7.91
CA LEU A 68 -3.87 3.18 -7.69
C LEU A 68 -4.61 4.46 -8.05
N ASN A 69 -5.73 4.40 -8.79
CA ASN A 69 -6.58 5.57 -9.00
C ASN A 69 -7.12 6.12 -7.68
N ASP A 70 -7.13 5.36 -6.60
CA ASP A 70 -7.55 5.85 -5.27
C ASP A 70 -6.37 6.43 -4.47
N CYS A 71 -5.14 6.15 -4.89
CA CYS A 71 -3.92 6.53 -4.18
C CYS A 71 -3.13 7.67 -4.85
N ILE A 72 -3.20 7.77 -6.18
CA ILE A 72 -2.38 8.70 -6.97
C ILE A 72 -3.24 9.41 -8.01
N THR A 73 -2.77 10.58 -8.44
CA THR A 73 -3.45 11.41 -9.43
C THR A 73 -2.42 12.04 -10.38
N ASN A 74 -2.91 12.55 -11.51
CA ASN A 74 -2.11 13.34 -12.44
C ASN A 74 -2.42 14.83 -12.23
N VAL A 75 -1.41 15.60 -11.85
CA VAL A 75 -1.48 17.06 -11.70
C VAL A 75 -0.60 17.70 -12.77
N PHE A 76 -1.22 18.23 -13.83
CA PHE A 76 -0.53 18.93 -14.91
C PHE A 76 0.62 18.14 -15.57
N GLY A 77 0.48 16.82 -15.69
CA GLY A 77 1.49 15.93 -16.25
C GLY A 77 2.42 15.31 -15.21
N ASP A 78 2.26 15.64 -13.93
CA ASP A 78 3.03 15.07 -12.83
C ASP A 78 2.19 14.11 -11.98
N LEU A 79 2.64 12.86 -11.85
CA LEU A 79 2.08 11.89 -10.93
C LEU A 79 2.36 12.33 -9.49
N GLN A 80 1.31 12.37 -8.68
CA GLN A 80 1.40 12.76 -7.27
C GLN A 80 0.56 11.82 -6.41
N PRO A 81 0.97 11.57 -5.14
CA PRO A 81 0.08 10.97 -4.16
C PRO A 81 -1.17 11.84 -4.03
N LYS A 82 -2.33 11.21 -3.85
CA LYS A 82 -3.57 11.93 -3.56
C LYS A 82 -3.56 12.39 -2.12
N GLU A 83 -3.91 13.64 -1.88
CA GLU A 83 -4.28 14.06 -0.52
C GLU A 83 -5.71 13.61 -0.20
N GLU A 84 -6.04 13.58 1.10
CA GLU A 84 -7.38 13.24 1.56
C GLU A 84 -8.43 14.14 0.90
N GLY A 85 -9.49 13.55 0.34
CA GLY A 85 -10.54 14.28 -0.38
C GLY A 85 -10.19 14.71 -1.80
N GLN A 86 -8.98 14.42 -2.31
CA GLN A 86 -8.66 14.67 -3.71
C GLN A 86 -9.26 13.60 -4.64
N TYR A 87 -9.92 14.10 -5.69
CA TYR A 87 -10.46 13.27 -6.76
C TYR A 87 -9.57 13.32 -7.99
N GLY A 88 -9.70 12.31 -8.85
CA GLY A 88 -8.89 12.18 -10.05
C GLY A 88 -8.61 10.72 -10.36
N ASN A 89 -8.39 10.40 -11.62
CA ASN A 89 -8.05 9.06 -12.05
C ASN A 89 -6.84 9.22 -12.98
N PHE A 90 -5.66 8.90 -12.48
CA PHE A 90 -4.43 9.05 -13.26
C PHE A 90 -4.50 8.16 -14.51
N TRP A 91 -5.09 6.97 -14.42
CA TRP A 91 -5.19 6.01 -15.53
C TRP A 91 -5.99 6.54 -16.73
N LYS A 92 -6.94 7.45 -16.51
CA LYS A 92 -7.69 8.12 -17.58
C LYS A 92 -6.89 9.18 -18.32
N SER A 93 -5.85 9.73 -17.70
CA SER A 93 -5.09 10.89 -18.21
C SER A 93 -3.60 10.60 -18.39
N CYS A 94 -3.18 9.37 -18.12
CA CYS A 94 -1.83 8.87 -18.36
C CYS A 94 -1.92 7.62 -19.25
N LYS A 95 -0.86 7.38 -20.02
CA LYS A 95 -0.73 6.24 -20.93
C LYS A 95 0.67 5.65 -20.83
N ASP A 96 0.87 4.50 -21.48
CA ASP A 96 2.17 3.81 -21.56
C ASP A 96 2.78 3.55 -20.17
N CYS A 97 1.89 3.28 -19.20
CA CYS A 97 2.26 3.06 -17.81
C CYS A 97 2.92 1.70 -17.61
N ARG A 98 4.03 1.67 -16.87
CA ARG A 98 4.79 0.46 -16.54
C ARG A 98 5.43 0.56 -15.16
N ILE A 99 5.82 -0.58 -14.61
CA ILE A 99 6.58 -0.67 -13.36
C ILE A 99 8.06 -0.88 -13.66
N GLU A 100 8.89 -0.07 -13.01
CA GLU A 100 10.34 -0.23 -12.98
C GLU A 100 10.81 -0.21 -11.52
N GLY A 101 11.12 -1.39 -10.97
CA GLY A 101 11.41 -1.54 -9.54
C GLY A 101 10.17 -1.21 -8.69
N THR A 102 10.28 -0.20 -7.84
CA THR A 102 9.15 0.29 -7.01
C THR A 102 8.41 1.49 -7.64
N TYR A 103 8.86 1.95 -8.79
CA TYR A 103 8.31 3.15 -9.44
C TYR A 103 7.29 2.77 -10.50
N ILE A 104 6.17 3.48 -10.51
CA ILE A 104 5.31 3.56 -11.69
C ILE A 104 5.82 4.69 -12.58
N LYS A 105 5.97 4.40 -13.88
CA LYS A 105 6.35 5.38 -14.90
C LYS A 105 5.28 5.45 -15.97
N CYS A 106 4.82 6.64 -16.32
CA CYS A 106 3.78 6.87 -17.31
C CYS A 106 4.08 8.10 -18.17
N GLN A 107 3.40 8.20 -19.31
CA GLN A 107 3.24 9.45 -20.06
C GLN A 107 1.93 10.11 -19.64
N CYS A 108 1.98 11.23 -18.94
CA CYS A 108 0.82 11.90 -18.37
C CYS A 108 0.45 13.19 -19.12
N LEU A 109 -0.85 13.40 -19.32
CA LEU A 109 -1.40 14.53 -20.05
C LEU A 109 -1.20 15.82 -19.24
N LYS A 110 -0.61 16.83 -19.89
CA LYS A 110 -0.52 18.21 -19.39
C LYS A 110 -1.79 18.99 -19.75
N HIS A 111 -1.95 20.16 -19.15
CA HIS A 111 -3.05 21.08 -19.47
C HIS A 111 -3.05 21.53 -20.95
N ASP A 112 -1.88 21.66 -21.57
CA ASP A 112 -1.73 22.04 -22.99
C ASP A 112 -2.06 20.92 -23.99
N GLY A 113 -2.49 19.75 -23.51
CA GLY A 113 -2.85 18.59 -24.33
C GLY A 113 -1.68 17.71 -24.76
N SER A 114 -0.43 18.11 -24.48
CA SER A 114 0.75 17.28 -24.74
C SER A 114 1.08 16.38 -23.55
N TYR A 115 1.92 15.36 -23.76
CA TYR A 115 2.27 14.38 -22.74
C TYR A 115 3.67 14.66 -22.17
N LYS A 116 3.85 14.35 -20.89
CA LYS A 116 5.11 14.44 -20.15
C LYS A 116 5.37 13.09 -19.48
N GLU A 117 6.63 12.61 -19.53
CA GLU A 117 7.00 11.45 -18.71
C GLU A 117 7.00 11.83 -17.23
N SER A 118 6.34 11.03 -16.41
CA SER A 118 6.30 11.19 -14.96
C SER A 118 6.49 9.85 -14.26
N SER A 119 7.08 9.89 -13.08
CA SER A 119 7.35 8.72 -12.26
C SER A 119 7.04 8.99 -10.80
N LEU A 120 6.60 7.94 -10.10
CA LEU A 120 6.26 8.02 -8.68
C LEU A 120 6.60 6.71 -7.98
N ASN A 121 7.20 6.81 -6.79
CA ASN A 121 7.53 5.63 -5.99
C ASN A 121 6.27 5.11 -5.29
N VAL A 122 5.78 3.95 -5.72
CA VAL A 122 4.55 3.35 -5.19
C VAL A 122 4.74 2.84 -3.76
N ASP A 123 5.94 2.35 -3.44
CA ASP A 123 6.28 1.87 -2.09
C ASP A 123 6.26 3.00 -1.05
N GLY A 124 6.40 4.26 -1.47
CA GLY A 124 6.28 5.42 -0.58
C GLY A 124 4.84 5.82 -0.24
N ILE A 125 3.84 5.19 -0.85
CA ILE A 125 2.43 5.61 -0.80
C ILE A 125 1.52 4.46 -0.34
N VAL A 126 1.81 3.26 -0.82
CA VAL A 126 1.06 2.05 -0.51
C VAL A 126 1.73 1.33 0.65
N PHE A 127 0.93 0.82 1.58
CA PHE A 127 1.40 0.09 2.77
C PHE A 127 0.62 -1.21 2.99
N ASN A 128 1.20 -2.12 3.80
CA ASN A 128 0.57 -3.37 4.20
C ASN A 128 -0.30 -3.18 5.45
N TRP A 129 -1.60 -3.03 5.26
CA TRP A 129 -2.59 -3.05 6.33
C TRP A 129 -3.11 -4.47 6.55
N ASN A 130 -2.44 -5.21 7.44
CA ASN A 130 -2.88 -6.54 7.90
C ASN A 130 -3.19 -7.55 6.78
N GLY A 131 -2.39 -7.54 5.71
CA GLY A 131 -2.56 -8.39 4.53
C GLY A 131 -3.22 -7.67 3.33
N TYR A 132 -3.80 -6.48 3.53
CA TYR A 132 -4.30 -5.67 2.42
C TYR A 132 -3.30 -4.59 2.01
N LEU A 133 -3.23 -4.31 0.71
CA LEU A 133 -2.68 -3.03 0.25
C LEU A 133 -3.64 -1.89 0.60
N ALA A 134 -3.08 -0.80 1.10
CA ALA A 134 -3.83 0.38 1.51
C ALA A 134 -3.08 1.67 1.21
N CYS A 135 -3.82 2.79 1.12
CA CYS A 135 -3.30 4.15 0.98
C CYS A 135 -4.32 5.14 1.58
N HIS A 136 -3.87 6.22 2.24
CA HIS A 136 -4.74 7.28 2.79
C HIS A 136 -6.01 6.79 3.51
N SER A 137 -5.89 5.76 4.36
CA SER A 137 -6.99 5.08 5.10
C SER A 137 -8.01 4.33 4.24
N GLN A 138 -7.78 4.21 2.93
CA GLN A 138 -8.54 3.37 2.04
C GLN A 138 -7.87 2.01 1.89
N VAL A 139 -8.68 0.98 2.01
CA VAL A 139 -8.28 -0.39 1.70
C VAL A 139 -9.01 -0.76 0.43
N SER A 140 -8.30 -1.10 -0.62
CA SER A 140 -8.94 -1.72 -1.78
C SER A 140 -8.87 -3.23 -1.60
N ASN A 141 -9.89 -3.92 -2.09
CA ASN A 141 -9.82 -5.36 -2.18
C ASN A 141 -10.61 -5.87 -3.37
N CYS A 142 -10.30 -7.10 -3.73
CA CYS A 142 -11.06 -7.84 -4.73
C CYS A 142 -12.11 -8.71 -4.01
N TYR A 143 -11.68 -9.41 -2.96
CA TYR A 143 -12.58 -10.04 -2.00
C TYR A 143 -12.25 -9.54 -0.60
N PRO A 144 -13.25 -9.31 0.27
CA PRO A 144 -13.00 -9.15 1.69
C PRO A 144 -12.33 -10.40 2.23
N MET A 145 -11.03 -10.28 2.53
CA MET A 145 -10.29 -11.28 3.26
C MET A 145 -10.98 -11.54 4.60
N LEU A 146 -11.30 -12.81 4.82
CA LEU A 146 -11.72 -13.30 6.12
C LEU A 146 -10.45 -13.74 6.86
N TRP A 147 -10.12 -13.07 7.96
CA TRP A 147 -9.08 -13.54 8.87
C TRP A 147 -9.49 -14.88 9.47
N GLN A 148 -9.03 -15.99 8.88
CA GLN A 148 -9.50 -17.35 9.17
C GLN A 148 -9.33 -17.74 10.65
N CYS A 149 -8.36 -17.15 11.34
CA CYS A 149 -8.13 -17.34 12.78
C CYS A 149 -9.06 -16.50 13.68
N LYS A 150 -9.98 -15.73 13.09
CA LYS A 150 -10.91 -14.83 13.78
C LYS A 150 -12.37 -15.22 13.48
N PRO A 151 -13.32 -14.84 14.35
CA PRO A 151 -14.74 -15.02 14.07
C PRO A 151 -15.15 -14.29 12.78
N LYS A 152 -16.20 -14.78 12.13
CA LYS A 152 -16.85 -14.10 11.01
C LYS A 152 -17.23 -12.67 11.40
N ASN A 153 -16.98 -11.70 10.52
CA ASN A 153 -17.21 -10.24 10.72
C ASN A 153 -16.29 -9.56 11.75
N TRP A 154 -15.18 -10.18 12.13
CA TRP A 154 -14.17 -9.53 12.96
C TRP A 154 -13.32 -8.53 12.14
N TRP A 155 -12.97 -7.40 12.76
CA TRP A 155 -12.10 -6.36 12.19
C TRP A 155 -11.02 -5.95 13.19
N PRO A 156 -9.78 -5.62 12.75
CA PRO A 156 -8.67 -5.31 13.64
C PRO A 156 -8.95 -4.17 14.62
N GLU A 157 -9.61 -3.10 14.16
CA GLU A 157 -9.97 -1.94 14.97
C GLU A 157 -11.40 -2.03 15.53
N GLY A 158 -12.10 -3.15 15.33
CA GLY A 158 -13.48 -3.35 15.75
C GLY A 158 -14.53 -2.73 14.84
N TRP A 159 -14.13 -2.04 13.78
CA TRP A 159 -15.02 -1.54 12.71
C TRP A 159 -14.52 -1.94 11.32
N ARG A 160 -15.44 -2.08 10.37
CA ARG A 160 -15.10 -2.29 8.97
C ARG A 160 -14.44 -1.01 8.42
N PRO A 161 -13.21 -1.06 7.87
CA PRO A 161 -12.60 0.11 7.24
C PRO A 161 -13.36 0.48 5.96
N SER A 162 -13.06 1.65 5.41
CA SER A 162 -13.53 1.99 4.06
C SER A 162 -12.88 1.02 3.07
N ILE A 163 -13.69 0.10 2.54
CA ILE A 163 -13.27 -0.88 1.54
C ILE A 163 -13.77 -0.40 0.18
N VAL A 164 -12.85 -0.25 -0.76
CA VAL A 164 -13.16 0.02 -2.17
C VAL A 164 -13.08 -1.30 -2.93
N ASP A 165 -14.24 -1.81 -3.33
CA ASP A 165 -14.34 -3.03 -4.14
C ASP A 165 -13.67 -2.78 -5.50
N THR A 166 -12.66 -3.59 -5.80
CA THR A 166 -11.86 -3.55 -7.03
C THR A 166 -12.12 -4.82 -7.83
N PRO A 167 -12.44 -4.75 -9.13
CA PRO A 167 -12.81 -5.93 -9.91
C PRO A 167 -11.76 -7.05 -9.88
N CYS A 168 -12.22 -8.26 -9.56
CA CYS A 168 -11.46 -9.51 -9.65
C CYS A 168 -11.67 -10.16 -11.03
N ASP A 169 -10.90 -9.83 -12.06
CA ASP A 169 -10.74 -10.77 -13.16
C ASP A 169 -9.82 -11.91 -12.70
N ILE A 170 -10.48 -12.92 -12.12
CA ILE A 170 -9.94 -14.10 -11.43
C ILE A 170 -8.90 -14.85 -12.28
N TRP A 171 -8.93 -14.69 -13.60
CA TRP A 171 -7.98 -15.29 -14.53
C TRP A 171 -6.55 -14.74 -14.43
N GLN A 172 -6.34 -13.50 -13.97
CA GLN A 172 -4.98 -13.00 -13.73
C GLN A 172 -4.46 -13.43 -12.34
N ALA A 173 -5.25 -13.28 -11.28
CA ALA A 173 -4.83 -13.59 -9.91
C ALA A 173 -4.54 -15.09 -9.66
N ALA A 174 -5.33 -16.00 -10.23
CA ALA A 174 -5.15 -17.44 -10.07
C ALA A 174 -3.98 -18.02 -10.87
N MET A 175 -3.61 -17.39 -12.00
CA MET A 175 -2.41 -17.72 -12.78
C MET A 175 -1.15 -17.04 -12.20
N MET A 176 -1.32 -16.08 -11.31
CA MET A 176 -0.25 -15.32 -10.65
C MET A 176 0.25 -15.92 -9.35
N THR A 177 -0.23 -17.10 -8.93
CA THR A 177 0.57 -17.89 -7.99
C THR A 177 1.75 -18.39 -8.80
N PRO A 178 2.97 -17.82 -8.67
CA PRO A 178 4.12 -18.42 -9.35
C PRO A 178 4.14 -19.90 -8.99
N ALA A 179 4.47 -20.75 -9.96
CA ALA A 179 4.60 -22.20 -9.74
C ALA A 179 5.54 -22.50 -8.55
N GLU A 180 6.39 -21.54 -8.20
CA GLU A 180 7.27 -21.50 -7.05
C GLU A 180 7.04 -20.21 -6.22
N LEU A 181 5.82 -19.98 -5.70
CA LEU A 181 5.65 -18.96 -4.66
C LEU A 181 6.42 -19.40 -3.41
N THR A 182 7.65 -18.92 -3.29
CA THR A 182 8.41 -19.03 -2.05
C THR A 182 7.68 -18.20 -1.00
N LEU A 183 7.19 -18.85 0.05
CA LEU A 183 6.57 -18.16 1.17
C LEU A 183 7.65 -17.82 2.21
N PRO A 184 7.51 -16.71 2.96
CA PRO A 184 8.37 -16.48 4.11
C PRO A 184 8.30 -17.66 5.09
N PRO A 185 9.41 -18.01 5.77
CA PRO A 185 9.43 -19.14 6.69
C PRO A 185 8.33 -19.05 7.75
N GLY A 186 7.57 -20.14 7.92
CA GLY A 186 6.50 -20.24 8.92
C GLY A 186 5.15 -19.64 8.50
N LEU A 187 5.04 -19.06 7.30
CA LEU A 187 3.75 -18.60 6.76
C LEU A 187 3.16 -19.61 5.77
N THR A 188 1.83 -19.67 5.74
CA THR A 188 1.05 -20.49 4.79
C THR A 188 0.17 -19.61 3.91
N LEU A 189 -0.12 -20.08 2.70
CA LEU A 189 -1.07 -19.39 1.82
C LEU A 189 -2.50 -19.47 2.40
N SER A 190 -3.23 -18.36 2.37
CA SER A 190 -4.63 -18.32 2.80
C SER A 190 -5.47 -19.35 2.04
N THR A 191 -6.30 -20.10 2.78
CA THR A 191 -7.10 -21.22 2.27
C THR A 191 -8.20 -20.80 1.30
N ASP A 192 -8.69 -19.56 1.39
CA ASP A 192 -9.71 -19.04 0.48
C ASP A 192 -9.19 -18.99 -0.97
N LEU A 193 -7.92 -18.64 -1.13
CA LEU A 193 -7.24 -18.66 -2.43
C LEU A 193 -7.05 -20.09 -2.97
N MET A 194 -6.94 -21.08 -2.08
CA MET A 194 -6.80 -22.49 -2.44
C MET A 194 -8.14 -23.13 -2.83
N SER A 195 -9.26 -22.65 -2.27
CA SER A 195 -10.61 -23.12 -2.60
C SER A 195 -11.02 -22.70 -4.01
N GLU A 196 -10.63 -21.50 -4.45
CA GLU A 196 -10.91 -21.01 -5.81
C GLU A 196 -10.04 -21.66 -6.89
N ARG A 197 -8.87 -22.24 -6.55
CA ARG A 197 -8.07 -23.03 -7.51
C ARG A 197 -8.68 -24.38 -7.90
N ARG A 198 -9.64 -24.89 -7.11
CA ARG A 198 -10.24 -26.23 -7.33
C ARG A 198 -11.62 -26.17 -8.00
N ALA A 199 -12.11 -24.98 -8.35
CA ALA A 199 -13.38 -24.76 -9.03
C ALA A 199 -13.17 -24.59 -10.54
#